data_AF-A0A7C5SFX2-F1
#
_entry.id   AF-A0A7C5SFX2-F1
#
_cell.length_a   1.000
_cell.length_b   1.000
_cell.length_c   1.000
_cell.angle_alpha   90.00
_cell.angle_beta   90.00
_cell.angle_gamma   90.00
#
_symmetry.space_group_name_H-M   'P 1'
#
loop_
_entity.id
_entity.type
_entity.pdbx_description
1 polymer ?
#
loop_
_entity_poly.entity_id
_entity_poly.type
_entity_poly.pdbx_seq_one_letter_code
_entity_poly.pdbx_strand_id
1 'polypeptide(L)'
;MSDRLKVRVGRTQISDAVHAADAIREQTRQDAASVMFLFCSPRYDLDRLGEAINEYFDCPVLACTTAGEFSSAGYTSGGIVAASLASPELTARTLLIDDLPAFEAERARDQAQQWLSEQTVFDRDLSRNSFGLLLVDGLSMCEERLAAALDMSFCGLPIAGGSAGDDLAFEQTRVYHGGKFHSGAAVFALVQTTLPFKVFKSQHLEPTDRKVVITASDPRTRTVSEIDGIPAAVAYASAVGVEVEELTPETFSTHPVVLRVGGNDFVRSIQKVNPDGSLTFYCAIDDGLVLTVARGEDLTGSIERVFTDLRQEIPGLSFILAYDCILRRLEAQRLGLMESIKSIVEPYDLVGFSTYGEQCDSLHVNQTLTGVAIGQ
;
A
#
# COMPACT_ATOMS: atom_id res chain seq x y z
N MET A 1 -14.41 29.76 -10.43
CA MET A 1 -14.64 29.22 -9.06
C MET A 1 -13.26 28.96 -8.50
N SER A 2 -12.98 29.36 -7.26
CA SER A 2 -11.69 29.03 -6.63
C SER A 2 -11.63 27.51 -6.46
N ASP A 3 -10.48 26.88 -6.74
CA ASP A 3 -10.29 25.45 -6.50
C ASP A 3 -10.56 25.15 -5.01
N ARG A 4 -11.45 24.18 -4.74
CA ARG A 4 -11.80 23.71 -3.38
C ARG A 4 -10.67 22.90 -2.74
N LEU A 5 -9.81 22.30 -3.56
CA LEU A 5 -8.62 21.56 -3.17
C LEU A 5 -7.40 22.08 -3.93
N LYS A 6 -6.34 22.46 -3.21
CA LYS A 6 -5.05 22.81 -3.81
C LYS A 6 -4.07 21.67 -3.61
N VAL A 7 -3.46 21.23 -4.71
CA VAL A 7 -2.50 20.12 -4.74
C VAL A 7 -1.15 20.66 -5.20
N ARG A 8 -0.09 20.31 -4.48
CA ARG A 8 1.29 20.57 -4.92
C ARG A 8 2.08 19.27 -4.85
N VAL A 9 2.54 18.80 -6.01
CA VAL A 9 3.38 17.60 -6.13
C VAL A 9 4.83 18.01 -6.26
N GLY A 10 5.71 17.32 -5.54
CA GLY A 10 7.15 17.49 -5.60
C GLY A 10 7.86 16.16 -5.80
N ARG A 11 9.02 16.21 -6.46
CA ARG A 11 9.91 15.05 -6.61
C ARG A 11 11.37 15.48 -6.57
N THR A 12 12.24 14.61 -6.08
CA THR A 12 13.69 14.84 -6.10
C THR A 12 14.46 13.53 -6.20
N GLN A 13 15.67 13.60 -6.74
CA GLN A 13 16.66 12.52 -6.83
C GLN A 13 17.98 12.94 -6.15
N ILE A 14 17.96 14.02 -5.37
CA ILE A 14 19.10 14.50 -4.59
C ILE A 14 19.36 13.49 -3.47
N SER A 15 20.60 13.02 -3.33
CA SER A 15 20.93 11.97 -2.36
C SER A 15 21.12 12.44 -0.91
N ASP A 16 21.48 13.70 -0.67
CA ASP A 16 21.58 14.24 0.69
C ASP A 16 20.18 14.49 1.26
N ALA A 17 19.90 13.93 2.44
CA ALA A 17 18.59 13.95 3.08
C ALA A 17 18.03 15.36 3.29
N VAL A 18 18.86 16.30 3.76
CA VAL A 18 18.41 17.65 4.09
C VAL A 18 18.16 18.45 2.81
N HIS A 19 19.07 18.39 1.84
CA HIS A 19 18.86 19.04 0.54
C HIS A 19 17.69 18.43 -0.24
N ALA A 20 17.43 17.13 -0.10
CA ALA A 20 16.26 16.49 -0.67
C ALA A 20 14.97 17.01 -0.02
N ALA A 21 14.94 17.12 1.32
CA ALA A 21 13.81 17.70 2.05
C ALA A 21 13.57 19.17 1.67
N ASP A 22 14.62 19.99 1.53
CA ASP A 22 14.52 21.37 1.04
C ASP A 22 13.93 21.44 -0.37
N ALA A 23 14.39 20.60 -1.29
CA ALA A 23 13.87 20.55 -2.64
C ALA A 23 12.39 20.14 -2.68
N ILE A 24 11.97 19.21 -1.81
CA ILE A 24 10.56 18.83 -1.66
C ILE A 24 9.75 19.98 -1.07
N ARG A 25 10.26 20.64 -0.03
CA ARG A 25 9.62 21.81 0.59
C ARG A 25 9.34 22.89 -0.44
N GLU A 26 10.33 23.29 -1.24
CA GLU A 26 10.13 24.35 -2.26
C GLU A 26 9.06 23.99 -3.31
N GLN A 27 8.95 22.71 -3.69
CA GLN A 27 7.95 22.25 -4.67
C GLN A 27 6.55 22.10 -4.07
N THR A 28 6.46 21.78 -2.78
CA THR A 28 5.20 21.40 -2.11
C THR A 28 4.69 22.45 -1.13
N ARG A 29 5.43 23.53 -0.88
CA ARG A 29 5.02 24.58 0.06
C ARG A 29 3.72 25.25 -0.40
N GLN A 30 2.77 25.31 0.51
CA GLN A 30 1.55 26.10 0.37
C GLN A 30 1.00 26.48 1.74
N ASP A 31 0.28 27.59 1.81
CA ASP A 31 -0.35 28.06 3.05
C ASP A 31 -1.46 27.10 3.49
N ALA A 32 -1.54 26.83 4.79
CA ALA A 32 -2.58 25.99 5.40
C ALA A 32 -2.71 24.59 4.76
N ALA A 33 -1.58 23.91 4.54
CA ALA A 33 -1.59 22.51 4.14
C ALA A 33 -2.33 21.67 5.19
N SER A 34 -3.31 20.88 4.74
CA SER A 34 -4.13 19.99 5.57
C SER A 34 -3.42 18.66 5.84
N VAL A 35 -2.62 18.17 4.88
CA VAL A 35 -1.84 16.93 4.98
C VAL A 35 -0.68 16.93 3.98
N MET A 36 0.40 16.23 4.32
CA MET A 36 1.53 15.91 3.46
C MET A 36 1.66 14.39 3.29
N PHE A 37 1.82 13.94 2.05
CA PHE A 37 2.27 12.58 1.71
C PHE A 37 3.72 12.65 1.26
N LEU A 38 4.60 11.81 1.80
CA LEU A 38 6.01 11.79 1.42
C LEU A 38 6.55 10.36 1.43
N PHE A 39 7.02 9.89 0.29
CA PHE A 39 7.55 8.53 0.14
C PHE A 39 8.98 8.60 -0.34
N CYS A 40 9.91 7.98 0.40
CA CYS A 40 11.33 8.12 0.17
C CYS A 40 12.05 6.77 0.03
N SER A 41 13.11 6.75 -0.75
CA SER A 41 14.01 5.61 -0.82
C SER A 41 14.58 5.26 0.58
N PRO A 42 14.82 3.98 0.90
CA PRO A 42 15.49 3.58 2.14
C PRO A 42 16.95 4.05 2.24
N ARG A 43 17.53 4.59 1.15
CA ARG A 43 18.95 4.98 1.05
C ARG A 43 19.28 6.30 1.73
N TYR A 44 18.27 7.09 2.12
CA TYR A 44 18.48 8.35 2.82
C TYR A 44 18.96 8.11 4.25
N ASP A 45 19.66 9.10 4.80
CA ASP A 45 19.81 9.22 6.25
C ASP A 45 18.44 9.60 6.84
N LEU A 46 17.71 8.58 7.32
CA LEU A 46 16.34 8.72 7.77
C LEU A 46 16.20 9.52 9.06
N ASP A 47 17.25 9.57 9.89
CA ASP A 47 17.24 10.38 11.11
C ASP A 47 17.30 11.87 10.72
N ARG A 48 18.26 12.25 9.86
CA ARG A 48 18.35 13.62 9.33
C ARG A 48 17.13 14.02 8.51
N LEU A 49 16.59 13.09 7.69
CA LEU A 49 15.40 13.34 6.89
C LEU A 49 14.18 13.56 7.79
N GLY A 50 14.00 12.75 8.83
CA GLY A 50 12.89 12.88 9.76
C GLY A 50 12.88 14.23 10.49
N GLU A 51 14.03 14.68 10.97
CA GLU A 51 14.20 15.99 11.61
C GLU A 51 13.85 17.13 10.64
N ALA A 52 14.35 17.07 9.40
CA ALA A 52 14.08 18.08 8.38
C ALA A 52 12.58 18.15 8.01
N ILE A 53 11.91 17.00 7.84
CA ILE A 53 10.47 16.95 7.57
C ILE A 53 9.68 17.63 8.71
N ASN A 54 10.04 17.36 9.96
CA ASN A 54 9.37 17.93 11.13
C ASN A 54 9.61 19.44 11.28
N GLU A 55 10.77 19.93 10.85
CA GLU A 55 11.05 21.38 10.84
C GLU A 55 10.29 22.10 9.71
N TYR A 56 10.11 21.45 8.55
CA TYR A 56 9.61 22.11 7.35
C TYR A 56 8.10 22.09 7.18
N PHE A 57 7.40 21.13 7.79
CA PHE A 57 5.98 20.92 7.60
C PHE A 57 5.22 20.92 8.93
N ASP A 58 4.39 21.94 9.14
CA ASP A 58 3.54 22.09 10.33
C ASP A 58 2.22 21.28 10.24
N CYS A 59 2.01 20.53 9.17
CA CYS A 59 0.81 19.71 8.95
C CYS A 59 1.09 18.23 9.24
N PRO A 60 0.04 17.39 9.41
CA PRO A 60 0.20 15.95 9.50
C PRO A 60 0.94 15.42 8.26
N VAL A 61 2.01 14.65 8.49
CA VAL A 61 2.79 14.00 7.43
C VAL A 61 2.59 12.49 7.53
N LEU A 62 2.14 11.89 6.44
CA LEU A 62 2.09 10.44 6.27
C LEU A 62 3.22 10.03 5.33
N ALA A 63 4.21 9.31 5.86
CA ALA A 63 5.42 8.99 5.13
C ALA A 63 6.02 7.65 5.50
N CYS A 64 6.77 7.03 4.57
CA CYS A 64 7.48 5.78 4.79
C CYS A 64 8.61 5.56 3.77
N THR A 65 9.43 4.53 4.03
CA THR A 65 10.38 4.01 3.06
C THR A 65 9.66 3.21 1.96
N THR A 66 10.26 3.12 0.78
CA THR A 66 9.64 2.53 -0.42
C THR A 66 10.46 1.39 -1.01
N ALA A 67 9.83 0.56 -1.85
CA ALA A 67 10.51 -0.29 -2.82
C ALA A 67 10.59 0.39 -4.20
N GLY A 68 10.62 1.73 -4.23
CA GLY A 68 10.49 2.56 -5.42
C GLY A 68 9.39 3.60 -5.29
N GLU A 69 9.56 4.73 -5.96
CA GLU A 69 8.58 5.81 -5.97
C GLU A 69 7.66 5.69 -7.20
N PHE A 70 6.39 6.03 -7.03
CA PHE A 70 5.40 6.03 -8.11
C PHE A 70 4.72 7.40 -8.19
N SER A 71 4.74 8.04 -9.36
CA SER A 71 4.19 9.39 -9.54
C SER A 71 3.76 9.60 -10.99
N SER A 72 3.38 10.83 -11.36
CA SER A 72 3.24 11.23 -12.76
C SER A 72 4.51 11.05 -13.60
N ALA A 73 5.68 10.78 -12.97
CA ALA A 73 6.90 10.33 -13.65
C ALA A 73 6.89 8.85 -14.07
N GLY A 74 5.83 8.10 -13.75
CA GLY A 74 5.89 6.64 -13.69
C GLY A 74 6.69 6.15 -12.48
N TYR A 75 7.29 4.98 -12.62
CA TYR A 75 8.15 4.39 -11.59
C TYR A 75 9.55 5.02 -11.58
N THR A 76 10.02 5.39 -10.40
CA THR A 76 11.37 5.90 -10.16
C THR A 76 12.00 5.22 -8.94
N SER A 77 13.28 5.48 -8.65
CA SER A 77 13.98 4.90 -7.50
C SER A 77 15.08 5.80 -7.00
N GLY A 78 15.36 5.70 -5.70
CA GLY A 78 16.43 6.47 -5.06
C GLY A 78 16.03 7.90 -4.71
N GLY A 79 14.75 8.25 -4.89
CA GLY A 79 14.27 9.62 -4.75
C GLY A 79 13.31 9.82 -3.58
N ILE A 80 12.68 10.99 -3.60
CA ILE A 80 11.50 11.29 -2.80
C ILE A 80 10.41 11.76 -3.76
N VAL A 81 9.19 11.28 -3.56
CA VAL A 81 7.97 11.84 -4.15
C VAL A 81 7.05 12.30 -3.02
N ALA A 82 6.44 13.47 -3.18
CA ALA A 82 5.61 14.05 -2.14
C ALA A 82 4.45 14.86 -2.72
N ALA A 83 3.36 14.95 -1.97
CA ALA A 83 2.24 15.81 -2.29
C ALA A 83 1.72 16.49 -1.03
N SER A 84 1.54 17.81 -1.08
CA SER A 84 0.78 18.53 -0.07
C SER A 84 -0.61 18.84 -0.60
N LEU A 85 -1.61 18.68 0.27
CA LEU A 85 -3.00 19.00 -0.01
C LEU A 85 -3.43 20.11 0.95
N ALA A 86 -4.04 21.17 0.43
CA ALA A 86 -4.60 22.25 1.23
C ALA A 86 -6.07 22.47 0.87
N SER A 87 -6.94 22.32 1.87
CA SER A 87 -8.36 22.64 1.76
C SER A 87 -8.97 22.89 3.14
N PRO A 88 -9.80 23.94 3.32
CA PRO A 88 -10.57 24.11 4.55
C PRO A 88 -11.63 23.00 4.74
N GLU A 89 -11.93 22.25 3.68
CA GLU A 89 -12.87 21.15 3.67
C GLU A 89 -12.22 19.79 3.97
N LEU A 90 -10.89 19.73 4.16
CA LEU A 90 -10.14 18.51 4.43
C LEU A 90 -9.40 18.61 5.75
N THR A 91 -9.68 17.70 6.66
CA THR A 91 -8.96 17.54 7.93
C THR A 91 -8.32 16.16 7.98
N ALA A 92 -7.03 16.11 8.33
CA ALA A 92 -6.31 14.87 8.58
C ALA A 92 -5.70 14.87 10.00
N ARG A 93 -5.62 13.69 10.62
CA ARG A 93 -4.84 13.46 11.85
C ARG A 93 -4.18 12.09 11.78
N THR A 94 -2.97 12.00 12.31
CA THR A 94 -2.17 10.77 12.34
C THR A 94 -2.12 10.16 13.73
N LEU A 95 -2.08 8.83 13.76
CA LEU A 95 -1.88 7.99 14.93
C LEU A 95 -0.69 7.07 14.66
N LEU A 96 0.30 7.10 15.54
CA LEU A 96 1.36 6.09 15.59
C LEU A 96 0.87 4.88 16.40
N ILE A 97 1.03 3.71 15.80
CA ILE A 97 0.79 2.40 16.43
C ILE A 97 2.15 1.72 16.50
N ASP A 98 2.75 1.71 17.67
CA ASP A 98 4.08 1.18 17.90
C ASP A 98 4.07 -0.28 18.35
N ASP A 99 5.26 -0.87 18.44
CA ASP A 99 5.49 -2.19 19.04
C ASP A 99 4.69 -3.33 18.37
N LEU A 100 4.68 -3.32 17.03
CA LEU A 100 4.04 -4.37 16.23
C LEU A 100 4.57 -5.80 16.52
N PRO A 101 5.85 -6.03 16.87
CA PRO A 101 6.31 -7.38 17.23
C PRO A 101 5.60 -7.96 18.47
N ALA A 102 5.20 -7.12 19.43
CA ALA A 102 4.40 -7.50 20.58
C ALA A 102 2.90 -7.20 20.39
N PHE A 103 2.46 -7.02 19.14
CA PHE A 103 1.12 -6.57 18.80
C PHE A 103 0.04 -7.47 19.39
N GLU A 104 -0.93 -6.84 20.03
CA GLU A 104 -2.21 -7.42 20.41
C GLU A 104 -3.31 -6.60 19.76
N ALA A 105 -4.22 -7.24 19.04
CA ALA A 105 -5.28 -6.57 18.30
C ALA A 105 -6.18 -5.72 19.22
N GLU A 106 -6.36 -6.16 20.47
CA GLU A 106 -7.08 -5.43 21.50
C GLU A 106 -6.38 -4.11 21.89
N ARG A 107 -5.05 -4.13 22.11
CA ARG A 107 -4.28 -2.92 22.41
C ARG A 107 -4.38 -1.90 21.29
N ALA A 108 -4.29 -2.34 20.04
CA ALA A 108 -4.39 -1.44 18.88
C ALA A 108 -5.79 -0.83 18.74
N ARG A 109 -6.83 -1.64 18.99
CA ARG A 109 -8.22 -1.16 19.01
C ARG A 109 -8.41 -0.11 20.10
N ASP A 110 -7.98 -0.41 21.32
CA ASP A 110 -8.15 0.47 22.46
C ASP A 110 -7.37 1.78 22.27
N GLN A 111 -6.15 1.72 21.72
CA GLN A 111 -5.37 2.89 21.35
C GLN A 111 -6.07 3.72 20.27
N ALA A 112 -6.58 3.09 19.20
CA ALA A 112 -7.29 3.80 18.13
C ALA A 112 -8.57 4.47 18.61
N GLN A 113 -9.35 3.80 19.46
CA GLN A 113 -10.58 4.34 20.05
C GLN A 113 -10.29 5.47 21.03
N GLN A 114 -9.27 5.33 21.88
CA GLN A 114 -8.84 6.39 22.78
C GLN A 114 -8.40 7.61 21.97
N TRP A 115 -7.51 7.42 21.00
CA TRP A 115 -7.02 8.49 20.13
C TRP A 115 -8.17 9.20 19.41
N LEU A 116 -9.13 8.46 18.86
CA LEU A 116 -10.30 9.02 18.19
C LEU A 116 -11.16 9.85 19.15
N SER A 117 -11.33 9.40 20.39
CA SER A 117 -12.11 10.13 21.41
C SER A 117 -11.48 11.48 21.79
N GLU A 118 -10.16 11.61 21.63
CA GLU A 118 -9.40 12.85 21.88
C GLU A 118 -9.47 13.81 20.69
N GLN A 119 -9.89 13.35 19.50
CA GLN A 119 -9.99 14.19 18.30
C GLN A 119 -11.29 15.00 18.27
N THR A 120 -11.27 16.19 18.86
CA THR A 120 -12.43 17.11 18.84
C THR A 120 -12.67 17.79 17.50
N VAL A 121 -11.74 17.63 16.54
CA VAL A 121 -11.79 18.27 15.22
C VAL A 121 -12.70 17.52 14.24
N PHE A 122 -12.92 16.22 14.47
CA PHE A 122 -13.76 15.41 13.61
C PHE A 122 -15.21 15.47 14.04
N ASP A 123 -16.11 15.46 13.06
CA ASP A 123 -17.52 15.20 13.31
C ASP A 123 -17.70 13.77 13.83
N ARG A 124 -18.70 13.59 14.70
CA ARG A 124 -18.98 12.28 15.33
C ARG A 124 -19.40 11.20 14.33
N ASP A 125 -19.96 11.58 13.18
CA ASP A 125 -20.36 10.65 12.13
C ASP A 125 -19.27 10.55 11.06
N LEU A 126 -18.44 9.51 11.17
CA LEU A 126 -17.38 9.24 10.21
C LEU A 126 -17.88 8.54 8.93
N SER A 127 -19.10 7.98 8.93
CA SER A 127 -19.54 6.95 7.98
C SER A 127 -19.68 7.41 6.53
N ARG A 128 -19.79 8.71 6.28
CA ARG A 128 -20.09 9.25 4.93
C ARG A 128 -18.96 10.04 4.29
N ASN A 129 -18.10 10.65 5.11
CA ASN A 129 -17.19 11.70 4.69
C ASN A 129 -15.75 11.44 5.13
N SER A 130 -15.43 10.19 5.49
CA SER A 130 -14.12 9.88 6.05
C SER A 130 -13.53 8.60 5.47
N PHE A 131 -12.22 8.55 5.39
CA PHE A 131 -11.46 7.37 4.99
C PHE A 131 -10.15 7.31 5.79
N GLY A 132 -9.60 6.10 5.83
CA GLY A 132 -8.39 5.77 6.57
C GLY A 132 -7.25 5.53 5.60
N LEU A 133 -6.07 6.03 5.95
CA LEU A 133 -4.84 5.73 5.26
C LEU A 133 -3.92 4.98 6.21
N LEU A 134 -3.44 3.81 5.81
CA LEU A 134 -2.61 2.96 6.66
C LEU A 134 -1.25 2.72 6.01
N LEU A 135 -0.18 3.12 6.71
CA LEU A 135 1.18 2.71 6.39
C LEU A 135 1.68 1.76 7.46
N VAL A 136 2.24 0.63 7.06
CA VAL A 136 2.74 -0.41 7.98
C VAL A 136 4.21 -0.66 7.68
N ASP A 137 5.03 -0.93 8.69
CA ASP A 137 6.32 -1.59 8.46
C ASP A 137 6.08 -2.92 7.73
N GLY A 138 6.55 -3.02 6.49
CA GLY A 138 6.28 -4.14 5.59
C GLY A 138 7.01 -5.43 5.95
N LEU A 139 7.85 -5.43 7.00
CA LEU A 139 8.49 -6.63 7.55
C LEU A 139 7.93 -7.00 8.92
N SER A 140 6.92 -6.28 9.41
CA SER A 140 6.29 -6.54 10.71
C SER A 140 5.41 -7.79 10.73
N MET A 141 4.93 -8.23 9.56
CA MET A 141 4.00 -9.37 9.42
C MET A 141 2.67 -9.17 10.15
N CYS A 142 2.32 -7.93 10.47
CA CYS A 142 1.17 -7.57 11.30
C CYS A 142 0.01 -6.95 10.50
N GLU A 143 0.15 -6.83 9.18
CA GLU A 143 -0.78 -6.13 8.30
C GLU A 143 -2.23 -6.61 8.46
N GLU A 144 -2.48 -7.92 8.39
CA GLU A 144 -3.82 -8.49 8.49
C GLU A 144 -4.47 -8.19 9.85
N ARG A 145 -3.71 -8.41 10.93
CA ARG A 145 -4.20 -8.22 12.30
C ARG A 145 -4.48 -6.75 12.59
N LEU A 146 -3.65 -5.87 12.06
CA LEU A 146 -3.78 -4.43 12.23
C LEU A 146 -4.97 -3.87 11.44
N ALA A 147 -5.10 -4.25 10.17
CA ALA A 147 -6.20 -3.81 9.32
C ALA A 147 -7.56 -4.23 9.92
N ALA A 148 -7.68 -5.46 10.41
CA ALA A 148 -8.89 -5.95 11.07
C ALA A 148 -9.19 -5.19 12.39
N ALA A 149 -8.17 -4.89 13.20
CA ALA A 149 -8.36 -4.14 14.46
C ALA A 149 -8.84 -2.71 14.19
N LEU A 150 -8.31 -2.06 13.15
CA LEU A 150 -8.70 -0.70 12.76
C LEU A 150 -10.11 -0.66 12.17
N ASP A 151 -10.49 -1.64 11.34
CA ASP A 151 -11.86 -1.77 10.80
C ASP A 151 -12.92 -1.75 11.90
N MET A 152 -12.69 -2.55 12.94
CA MET A 152 -13.56 -2.64 14.10
C MET A 152 -13.58 -1.33 14.91
N SER A 153 -12.47 -0.61 14.94
CA SER A 153 -12.32 0.65 15.69
C SER A 153 -13.03 1.82 15.03
N PHE A 154 -13.05 1.84 13.69
CA PHE A 154 -13.62 2.92 12.88
C PHE A 154 -14.94 2.53 12.20
N CYS A 155 -15.59 1.46 12.66
CA CYS A 155 -16.92 1.02 12.23
C CYS A 155 -17.07 0.80 10.72
N GLY A 156 -16.09 0.14 10.09
CA GLY A 156 -16.15 -0.20 8.65
C GLY A 156 -15.89 0.97 7.71
N LEU A 157 -15.18 1.99 8.19
CA LEU A 157 -14.68 3.10 7.39
C LEU A 157 -13.74 2.57 6.27
N PRO A 158 -13.85 3.08 5.02
CA PRO A 158 -12.97 2.65 3.94
C PRO A 158 -11.49 2.93 4.27
N ILE A 159 -10.64 1.91 4.16
CA ILE A 159 -9.19 2.01 4.42
C ILE A 159 -8.43 1.67 3.14
N ALA A 160 -7.47 2.53 2.79
CA ALA A 160 -6.45 2.28 1.78
C ALA A 160 -5.06 2.35 2.43
N GLY A 161 -4.08 1.62 1.90
CA GLY A 161 -2.75 1.63 2.52
C GLY A 161 -1.69 0.87 1.75
N GLY A 162 -0.46 1.03 2.23
CA GLY A 162 0.70 0.33 1.72
C GLY A 162 1.67 -0.08 2.83
N SER A 163 2.18 -1.29 2.74
CA SER A 163 3.34 -1.75 3.50
C SER A 163 4.62 -1.11 2.95
N ALA A 164 5.39 -0.48 3.83
CA ALA A 164 6.67 0.14 3.52
C ALA A 164 7.64 -0.89 2.91
N GLY A 165 8.58 -0.40 2.11
CA GLY A 165 9.57 -1.23 1.42
C GLY A 165 11.00 -0.74 1.62
N ASP A 166 11.97 -1.53 1.13
CA ASP A 166 13.39 -1.25 1.21
C ASP A 166 14.18 -1.72 -0.03
N ASP A 167 13.71 -1.36 -1.23
CA ASP A 167 14.37 -1.68 -2.51
C ASP A 167 14.65 -3.19 -2.74
N LEU A 168 13.77 -4.08 -2.26
CA LEU A 168 13.91 -5.55 -2.32
C LEU A 168 15.07 -6.11 -1.46
N ALA A 169 15.62 -5.34 -0.53
CA ALA A 169 16.60 -5.85 0.43
C ALA A 169 15.96 -6.78 1.46
N PHE A 170 14.71 -6.50 1.87
CA PHE A 170 13.98 -7.22 2.91
C PHE A 170 14.75 -7.29 4.25
N GLU A 171 15.45 -6.21 4.58
CA GLU A 171 16.27 -6.06 5.79
C GLU A 171 15.61 -5.14 6.82
N GLN A 172 15.12 -3.97 6.40
CA GLN A 172 14.51 -2.99 7.29
C GLN A 172 13.63 -1.99 6.53
N THR A 173 12.36 -1.88 6.93
CA THR A 173 11.45 -0.82 6.44
C THR A 173 11.05 0.11 7.58
N ARG A 174 10.63 1.34 7.26
CA ARG A 174 10.25 2.32 8.29
C ARG A 174 9.06 3.18 7.89
N VAL A 175 8.27 3.57 8.88
CA VAL A 175 7.17 4.54 8.77
C VAL A 175 7.51 5.80 9.57
N TYR A 176 7.13 6.97 9.06
CA TYR A 176 7.44 8.25 9.69
C TYR A 176 6.32 8.71 10.62
N HIS A 177 6.67 9.16 11.83
CA HIS A 177 5.76 9.90 12.69
C HIS A 177 6.53 10.82 13.65
N GLY A 178 6.11 12.09 13.76
CA GLY A 178 6.62 13.04 14.76
C GLY A 178 8.13 13.28 14.68
N GLY A 179 8.67 13.45 13.47
CA GLY A 179 10.09 13.73 13.24
C GLY A 179 11.02 12.54 13.23
N LYS A 180 10.51 11.32 13.27
CA LYS A 180 11.33 10.09 13.26
C LYS A 180 10.72 9.03 12.35
N PHE A 181 11.60 8.22 11.77
CA PHE A 181 11.24 6.97 11.09
C PHE A 181 11.35 5.80 12.06
N HIS A 182 10.24 5.08 12.24
CA HIS A 182 10.07 3.99 13.18
C HIS A 182 10.06 2.65 12.45
N SER A 183 10.72 1.65 13.01
CA SER A 183 10.59 0.23 12.64
C SER A 183 9.68 -0.49 13.62
N GLY A 184 9.05 -1.58 13.21
CA GLY A 184 8.08 -2.34 13.99
C GLY A 184 6.86 -1.49 14.36
N ALA A 185 6.46 -0.58 13.48
CA ALA A 185 5.39 0.38 13.73
C ALA A 185 4.49 0.56 12.50
N ALA A 186 3.31 1.13 12.73
CA ALA A 186 2.39 1.57 11.70
C ALA A 186 1.92 3.00 11.98
N VAL A 187 1.50 3.70 10.93
CA VAL A 187 0.89 5.01 11.02
C VAL A 187 -0.46 4.97 10.33
N PHE A 188 -1.50 5.29 11.09
CA PHE A 188 -2.86 5.43 10.59
C PHE A 188 -3.19 6.92 10.49
N ALA A 189 -3.72 7.37 9.36
CA ALA A 189 -4.28 8.69 9.19
C ALA A 189 -5.78 8.60 8.98
N LEU A 190 -6.56 9.28 9.82
CA LEU A 190 -7.97 9.52 9.59
C LEU A 190 -8.12 10.83 8.81
N VAL A 191 -8.78 10.77 7.67
CA VAL A 191 -9.09 11.92 6.84
C VAL A 191 -10.61 12.09 6.80
N GLN A 192 -11.09 13.29 7.13
CA GLN A 192 -12.49 13.68 6.99
C GLN A 192 -12.59 14.85 6.02
N THR A 193 -13.49 14.74 5.04
CA THR A 193 -13.63 15.72 3.97
C THR A 193 -15.02 15.78 3.33
N THR A 194 -15.44 16.97 2.90
CA THR A 194 -16.63 17.17 2.05
C THR A 194 -16.31 17.18 0.54
N LEU A 195 -15.04 16.98 0.18
CA LEU A 195 -14.62 16.76 -1.20
C LEU A 195 -15.01 15.35 -1.66
N PRO A 196 -15.40 15.15 -2.93
CA PRO A 196 -15.68 13.81 -3.44
C PRO A 196 -14.40 12.97 -3.42
N PHE A 197 -14.48 11.74 -2.91
CA PHE A 197 -13.37 10.80 -2.92
C PHE A 197 -13.83 9.38 -3.23
N LYS A 198 -12.90 8.54 -3.64
CA LYS A 198 -13.11 7.09 -3.79
C LYS A 198 -11.86 6.33 -3.38
N VAL A 199 -12.03 5.35 -2.49
CA VAL A 199 -11.05 4.27 -2.29
C VAL A 199 -11.19 3.31 -3.47
N PHE A 200 -10.06 2.95 -4.09
CA PHE A 200 -10.06 2.07 -5.25
C PHE A 200 -9.06 0.93 -5.10
N LYS A 201 -9.33 -0.14 -5.83
CA LYS A 201 -8.46 -1.28 -6.03
C LYS A 201 -8.50 -1.66 -7.51
N SER A 202 -7.33 -1.90 -8.09
CA SER A 202 -7.17 -2.47 -9.40
C SER A 202 -6.23 -3.67 -9.33
N GLN A 203 -6.57 -4.68 -10.11
CA GLN A 203 -5.80 -5.91 -10.27
C GLN A 203 -5.99 -6.39 -11.70
N HIS A 204 -5.01 -7.12 -12.24
CA HIS A 204 -4.99 -7.59 -13.63
C HIS A 204 -4.84 -9.10 -13.65
N LEU A 205 -5.84 -9.82 -13.13
CA LEU A 205 -5.77 -11.27 -13.06
C LEU A 205 -7.14 -11.92 -13.23
N GLU A 206 -7.12 -13.04 -13.95
CA GLU A 206 -8.29 -13.85 -14.28
C GLU A 206 -8.22 -15.19 -13.52
N PRO A 207 -9.16 -15.46 -12.60
CA PRO A 207 -9.25 -16.75 -11.93
C PRO A 207 -9.56 -17.87 -12.92
N THR A 208 -8.85 -18.99 -12.81
CA THR A 208 -9.10 -20.21 -13.59
C THR A 208 -10.09 -21.14 -12.88
N ASP A 209 -10.45 -22.26 -13.51
CA ASP A 209 -11.25 -23.30 -12.87
C ASP A 209 -10.45 -24.17 -11.87
N ARG A 210 -9.11 -24.01 -11.82
CA ARG A 210 -8.25 -24.82 -10.97
C ARG A 210 -8.27 -24.29 -9.54
N LYS A 211 -8.74 -25.12 -8.62
CA LYS A 211 -8.73 -24.84 -7.18
C LYS A 211 -7.81 -25.80 -6.45
N VAL A 212 -7.27 -25.32 -5.35
CA VAL A 212 -6.43 -26.06 -4.41
C VAL A 212 -6.86 -25.73 -2.99
N VAL A 213 -6.69 -26.67 -2.06
CA VAL A 213 -7.02 -26.51 -0.65
C VAL A 213 -5.74 -26.49 0.16
N ILE A 214 -5.60 -25.49 1.02
CA ILE A 214 -4.51 -25.44 1.99
C ILE A 214 -4.79 -26.46 3.09
N THR A 215 -3.93 -27.46 3.25
CA THR A 215 -4.15 -28.54 4.22
C THR A 215 -3.21 -28.48 5.42
N ALA A 216 -2.07 -27.79 5.30
CA ALA A 216 -1.22 -27.45 6.44
C ALA A 216 -0.42 -26.17 6.21
N SER A 217 -0.44 -25.28 7.19
CA SER A 217 0.19 -23.97 7.16
C SER A 217 0.58 -23.48 8.56
N ASP A 218 1.54 -22.54 8.60
CA ASP A 218 1.82 -21.70 9.74
C ASP A 218 1.58 -20.23 9.32
N PRO A 219 0.44 -19.64 9.70
CA PRO A 219 0.12 -18.25 9.39
C PRO A 219 1.14 -17.24 9.94
N ARG A 220 1.82 -17.57 11.05
CA ARG A 220 2.77 -16.65 11.70
C ARG A 220 4.05 -16.52 10.90
N THR A 221 4.51 -17.62 10.30
CA THR A 221 5.67 -17.62 9.40
C THR A 221 5.26 -17.49 7.94
N ARG A 222 3.97 -17.27 7.66
CA ARG A 222 3.37 -17.24 6.30
C ARG A 222 3.81 -18.43 5.44
N THR A 223 3.97 -19.60 6.06
CA THR A 223 4.51 -20.79 5.40
C THR A 223 3.39 -21.80 5.18
N VAL A 224 3.24 -22.28 3.95
CA VAL A 224 2.34 -23.38 3.59
C VAL A 224 3.19 -24.60 3.32
N SER A 225 3.02 -25.65 4.12
CA SER A 225 3.76 -26.90 3.96
C SER A 225 3.00 -27.92 3.12
N GLU A 226 1.66 -27.87 3.12
CA GLU A 226 0.83 -28.85 2.44
C GLU A 226 -0.36 -28.21 1.71
N ILE A 227 -0.57 -28.65 0.47
CA ILE A 227 -1.70 -28.28 -0.38
C ILE A 227 -2.30 -29.58 -0.94
N ASP A 228 -3.62 -29.71 -0.87
CA ASP A 228 -4.38 -30.89 -1.31
C ASP A 228 -3.84 -32.23 -0.72
N GLY A 229 -3.28 -32.20 0.49
CA GLY A 229 -2.77 -33.41 1.16
C GLY A 229 -1.35 -33.82 0.75
N ILE A 230 -0.64 -33.02 -0.05
CA ILE A 230 0.73 -33.30 -0.53
C ILE A 230 1.65 -32.07 -0.36
N PRO A 231 2.98 -32.20 -0.50
CA PRO A 231 3.90 -31.08 -0.33
C PRO A 231 3.54 -29.87 -1.19
N ALA A 232 3.54 -28.68 -0.59
CA ALA A 232 2.98 -27.46 -1.18
C ALA A 232 3.58 -27.12 -2.55
N ALA A 233 4.91 -27.18 -2.70
CA ALA A 233 5.57 -26.91 -3.98
C ALA A 233 5.14 -27.89 -5.09
N VAL A 234 4.98 -29.17 -4.77
CA VAL A 234 4.56 -30.21 -5.73
C VAL A 234 3.13 -29.98 -6.18
N ALA A 235 2.22 -29.75 -5.23
CA ALA A 235 0.82 -29.46 -5.53
C ALA A 235 0.65 -28.19 -6.36
N TYR A 236 1.36 -27.11 -6.00
CA TYR A 236 1.31 -25.86 -6.74
C TYR A 236 1.87 -26.00 -8.17
N ALA A 237 3.05 -26.62 -8.32
CA ALA A 237 3.66 -26.88 -9.63
C ALA A 237 2.70 -27.67 -10.54
N SER A 238 2.09 -28.74 -10.00
CA SER A 238 1.07 -29.52 -10.71
C SER A 238 -0.17 -28.68 -11.07
N ALA A 239 -0.61 -27.79 -10.18
CA ALA A 239 -1.78 -26.95 -10.41
C ALA A 239 -1.57 -25.89 -11.52
N VAL A 240 -0.34 -25.39 -11.67
CA VAL A 240 0.01 -24.40 -12.71
C VAL A 240 0.61 -25.04 -13.97
N GLY A 241 0.90 -26.34 -13.95
CA GLY A 241 1.35 -27.12 -15.10
C GLY A 241 2.83 -26.98 -15.43
N VAL A 242 3.67 -26.85 -14.39
CA VAL A 242 5.14 -26.74 -14.50
C VAL A 242 5.83 -27.76 -13.58
N GLU A 243 7.14 -27.94 -13.73
CA GLU A 243 7.94 -28.73 -12.80
C GLU A 243 8.32 -27.91 -11.54
N VAL A 244 8.65 -28.59 -10.43
CA VAL A 244 8.97 -27.91 -9.16
C VAL A 244 10.20 -27.00 -9.30
N GLU A 245 11.17 -27.40 -10.12
CA GLU A 245 12.39 -26.65 -10.40
C GLU A 245 12.12 -25.37 -11.21
N GLU A 246 10.96 -25.27 -11.86
CA GLU A 246 10.51 -24.08 -12.60
C GLU A 246 9.74 -23.09 -11.70
N LEU A 247 9.55 -23.40 -10.41
CA LEU A 247 8.93 -22.50 -9.45
C LEU A 247 9.88 -21.36 -9.09
N THR A 248 9.76 -20.28 -9.86
CA THR A 248 10.53 -19.05 -9.70
C THR A 248 9.60 -17.89 -9.33
N PRO A 249 10.14 -16.74 -8.87
CA PRO A 249 9.36 -15.51 -8.73
C PRO A 249 8.55 -15.13 -9.97
N GLU A 250 9.05 -15.44 -11.17
CA GLU A 250 8.32 -15.22 -12.43
C GLU A 250 7.08 -16.12 -12.55
N THR A 251 7.22 -17.40 -12.21
CA THR A 251 6.10 -18.36 -12.19
C THR A 251 5.02 -17.91 -11.21
N PHE A 252 5.41 -17.47 -10.01
CA PHE A 252 4.47 -16.98 -9.00
C PHE A 252 3.75 -15.70 -9.43
N SER A 253 4.46 -14.80 -10.13
CA SER A 253 3.86 -13.56 -10.64
C SER A 253 2.83 -13.81 -11.74
N THR A 254 3.06 -14.82 -12.59
CA THR A 254 2.20 -15.14 -13.75
C THR A 254 1.04 -16.07 -13.40
N HIS A 255 1.20 -16.90 -12.37
CA HIS A 255 0.20 -17.87 -11.92
C HIS A 255 -0.16 -17.68 -10.44
N PRO A 256 -0.62 -16.50 -10.02
CA PRO A 256 -0.94 -16.25 -8.62
C PRO A 256 -2.11 -17.10 -8.15
N VAL A 257 -2.28 -17.24 -6.84
CA VAL A 257 -3.47 -17.86 -6.24
C VAL A 257 -4.35 -16.78 -5.61
N VAL A 258 -5.67 -16.95 -5.73
CA VAL A 258 -6.66 -15.99 -5.23
C VAL A 258 -7.61 -16.63 -4.22
N LEU A 259 -7.90 -15.89 -3.17
CA LEU A 259 -8.95 -16.17 -2.20
C LEU A 259 -10.20 -15.37 -2.58
N ARG A 260 -11.37 -16.00 -2.61
CA ARG A 260 -12.65 -15.33 -2.90
C ARG A 260 -13.44 -15.10 -1.62
N VAL A 261 -13.68 -13.84 -1.28
CA VAL A 261 -14.48 -13.44 -0.10
C VAL A 261 -15.56 -12.45 -0.53
N GLY A 262 -16.83 -12.74 -0.23
CA GLY A 262 -17.94 -11.84 -0.55
C GLY A 262 -18.10 -11.53 -2.05
N GLY A 263 -17.67 -12.44 -2.93
CA GLY A 263 -17.68 -12.23 -4.38
C GLY A 263 -16.47 -11.46 -4.94
N ASN A 264 -15.58 -10.98 -4.08
CA ASN A 264 -14.34 -10.29 -4.47
C ASN A 264 -13.14 -11.23 -4.42
N ASP A 265 -12.19 -11.00 -5.33
CA ASP A 265 -10.94 -11.75 -5.42
C ASP A 265 -9.79 -11.02 -4.73
N PHE A 266 -9.04 -11.76 -3.93
CA PHE A 266 -7.89 -11.29 -3.15
C PHE A 266 -6.69 -12.17 -3.45
N VAL A 267 -5.66 -11.58 -4.05
CA VAL A 267 -4.45 -12.31 -4.39
C VAL A 267 -3.67 -12.68 -3.13
N ARG A 268 -3.08 -13.87 -3.15
CA ARG A 268 -2.19 -14.41 -2.14
C ARG A 268 -0.88 -14.77 -2.82
N SER A 269 0.05 -13.83 -2.86
CA SER A 269 1.29 -13.98 -3.64
C SER A 269 2.28 -14.88 -2.92
N ILE A 270 2.83 -15.85 -3.66
CA ILE A 270 3.91 -16.72 -3.20
C ILE A 270 5.24 -15.95 -3.36
N GLN A 271 6.05 -15.93 -2.30
CA GLN A 271 7.37 -15.31 -2.30
C GLN A 271 8.44 -16.27 -2.83
N LYS A 272 8.49 -17.49 -2.28
CA LYS A 272 9.56 -18.46 -2.59
C LYS A 272 9.16 -19.89 -2.27
N VAL A 273 9.88 -20.83 -2.88
CA VAL A 273 9.97 -22.23 -2.42
C VAL A 273 11.09 -22.34 -1.38
N ASN A 274 10.83 -23.05 -0.29
CA ASN A 274 11.81 -23.38 0.73
C ASN A 274 12.52 -24.70 0.43
N PRO A 275 13.71 -24.96 1.01
CA PRO A 275 14.44 -26.22 0.78
C PRO A 275 13.69 -27.51 1.13
N ASP A 276 12.70 -27.42 2.02
CA ASP A 276 11.85 -28.55 2.44
C ASP A 276 10.61 -28.73 1.54
N GLY A 277 10.44 -27.92 0.50
CA GLY A 277 9.30 -27.96 -0.42
C GLY A 277 8.06 -27.21 0.08
N SER A 278 8.15 -26.51 1.22
CA SER A 278 7.12 -25.56 1.65
C SER A 278 7.17 -24.26 0.82
N LEU A 279 6.07 -23.52 0.80
CA LEU A 279 5.95 -22.23 0.12
C LEU A 279 5.82 -21.11 1.15
N THR A 280 6.61 -20.05 1.01
CA THR A 280 6.45 -18.82 1.80
C THR A 280 5.58 -17.83 1.02
N PHE A 281 4.61 -17.20 1.67
CA PHE A 281 3.70 -16.21 1.09
C PHE A 281 4.01 -14.79 1.60
N TYR A 282 3.59 -13.78 0.84
CA TYR A 282 3.63 -12.38 1.27
C TYR A 282 2.54 -12.01 2.28
N CYS A 283 1.55 -12.87 2.47
CA CYS A 283 0.44 -12.70 3.41
C CYS A 283 0.17 -13.99 4.19
N ALA A 284 -0.57 -13.89 5.29
CA ALA A 284 -0.97 -15.03 6.09
C ALA A 284 -1.96 -15.94 5.33
N ILE A 285 -1.77 -17.25 5.49
CA ILE A 285 -2.61 -18.31 4.90
C ILE A 285 -2.97 -19.27 6.01
N ASP A 286 -4.27 -19.50 6.22
CA ASP A 286 -4.81 -20.45 7.19
C ASP A 286 -5.15 -21.81 6.56
N ASP A 287 -5.19 -22.83 7.41
CA ASP A 287 -5.64 -24.16 7.03
C ASP A 287 -7.12 -24.15 6.59
N GLY A 288 -7.43 -24.99 5.60
CA GLY A 288 -8.77 -25.14 5.05
C GLY A 288 -9.17 -24.06 4.05
N LEU A 289 -8.33 -23.07 3.77
CA LEU A 289 -8.60 -22.08 2.72
C LEU A 289 -8.62 -22.75 1.35
N VAL A 290 -9.64 -22.42 0.56
CA VAL A 290 -9.73 -22.82 -0.85
C VAL A 290 -9.22 -21.67 -1.69
N LEU A 291 -8.09 -21.90 -2.35
CA LEU A 291 -7.49 -20.93 -3.26
C LEU A 291 -7.75 -21.34 -4.71
N THR A 292 -7.94 -20.36 -5.57
CA THR A 292 -8.12 -20.56 -7.01
C THR A 292 -6.87 -20.08 -7.73
N VAL A 293 -6.29 -20.89 -8.61
CA VAL A 293 -5.18 -20.45 -9.47
C VAL A 293 -5.73 -19.40 -10.44
N ALA A 294 -5.03 -18.30 -10.60
CA ALA A 294 -5.34 -17.24 -11.54
C ALA A 294 -4.20 -17.07 -12.55
N ARG A 295 -4.46 -16.32 -13.62
CA ARG A 295 -3.49 -15.94 -14.64
C ARG A 295 -3.38 -14.43 -14.70
N GLY A 296 -2.16 -13.92 -14.82
CA GLY A 296 -1.93 -12.50 -15.08
C GLY A 296 -2.52 -12.06 -16.43
N GLU A 297 -3.16 -10.90 -16.45
CA GLU A 297 -3.70 -10.24 -17.64
C GLU A 297 -2.84 -9.02 -18.06
N ASP A 298 -3.39 -8.12 -18.86
CA ASP A 298 -2.75 -6.87 -19.28
C ASP A 298 -2.65 -5.86 -18.12
N LEU A 299 -1.44 -5.71 -17.58
CA LEU A 299 -1.09 -4.73 -16.55
C LEU A 299 -1.38 -3.29 -16.98
N THR A 300 -0.94 -2.91 -18.19
CA THR A 300 -1.10 -1.53 -18.69
C THR A 300 -2.56 -1.16 -18.88
N GLY A 301 -3.33 -2.02 -19.54
CA GLY A 301 -4.77 -1.82 -19.72
C GLY A 301 -5.53 -1.78 -18.40
N SER A 302 -5.10 -2.54 -17.39
CA SER A 302 -5.71 -2.48 -16.05
C SER A 302 -5.48 -1.13 -15.35
N ILE A 303 -4.29 -0.54 -15.45
CA ILE A 303 -3.99 0.80 -14.91
C ILE A 303 -4.78 1.87 -15.66
N GLU A 304 -4.81 1.80 -17.00
CA GLU A 304 -5.53 2.76 -17.84
C GLU A 304 -7.03 2.75 -17.54
N ARG A 305 -7.63 1.57 -17.40
CA ARG A 305 -9.05 1.41 -17.05
C ARG A 305 -9.37 2.07 -15.72
N VAL A 306 -8.65 1.71 -14.64
CA VAL A 306 -8.97 2.26 -13.31
C VAL A 306 -8.83 3.77 -13.26
N PHE A 307 -7.83 4.37 -13.91
CA PHE A 307 -7.66 5.84 -13.89
C PHE A 307 -8.66 6.55 -14.80
N THR A 308 -9.13 5.90 -15.85
CA THR A 308 -10.23 6.41 -16.69
C THR A 308 -11.53 6.38 -15.91
N ASP A 309 -11.84 5.28 -15.23
CA ASP A 309 -13.04 5.13 -14.40
C ASP A 309 -13.07 6.15 -13.26
N LEU A 310 -11.96 6.32 -12.54
CA LEU A 310 -11.83 7.34 -11.49
C LEU A 310 -12.14 8.75 -12.01
N ARG A 311 -11.68 9.10 -13.21
CA ARG A 311 -11.93 10.41 -13.82
C ARG A 311 -13.41 10.59 -14.20
N GLN A 312 -14.11 9.52 -14.53
CA GLN A 312 -15.54 9.57 -14.85
C GLN A 312 -16.41 9.64 -13.59
N GLU A 313 -16.03 8.92 -12.54
CA GLU A 313 -16.81 8.79 -11.31
C GLU A 313 -16.61 9.94 -10.32
N ILE A 314 -15.43 10.58 -10.33
CA ILE A 314 -15.08 11.65 -9.39
C ILE A 314 -15.08 12.98 -10.13
N PRO A 315 -16.10 13.84 -9.92
CA PRO A 315 -16.12 15.17 -10.49
C PRO A 315 -14.88 15.98 -10.11
N GLY A 316 -14.20 16.54 -11.11
CA GLY A 316 -13.02 17.37 -10.88
C GLY A 316 -11.86 16.62 -10.22
N LEU A 317 -11.68 15.32 -10.50
CA LEU A 317 -10.53 14.53 -10.03
C LEU A 317 -9.24 15.34 -10.06
N SER A 318 -8.67 15.58 -8.88
CA SER A 318 -7.53 16.50 -8.68
C SER A 318 -6.32 15.84 -8.08
N PHE A 319 -6.46 14.71 -7.38
CA PHE A 319 -5.33 14.02 -6.79
C PHE A 319 -5.58 12.51 -6.69
N ILE A 320 -4.52 11.73 -6.89
CA ILE A 320 -4.50 10.29 -6.66
C ILE A 320 -3.33 9.95 -5.72
N LEU A 321 -3.66 9.36 -4.58
CA LEU A 321 -2.69 8.65 -3.74
C LEU A 321 -2.69 7.18 -4.13
N ALA A 322 -1.55 6.64 -4.54
CA ALA A 322 -1.45 5.29 -5.09
C ALA A 322 -0.45 4.40 -4.35
N TYR A 323 -0.88 3.19 -3.99
CA TYR A 323 -0.07 2.13 -3.41
C TYR A 323 0.01 0.99 -4.42
N ASP A 324 1.17 0.78 -5.03
CA ASP A 324 1.34 -0.17 -6.13
C ASP A 324 2.25 -1.32 -5.71
N CYS A 325 1.82 -2.58 -5.83
CA CYS A 325 2.65 -3.70 -5.39
C CYS A 325 4.00 -3.74 -6.11
N ILE A 326 5.10 -3.99 -5.39
CA ILE A 326 6.43 -4.18 -5.99
C ILE A 326 6.43 -5.25 -7.08
N LEU A 327 5.58 -6.28 -6.98
CA LEU A 327 5.44 -7.33 -7.98
C LEU A 327 4.93 -6.78 -9.33
N ARG A 328 4.07 -5.76 -9.32
CA ARG A 328 3.57 -5.08 -10.54
C ARG A 328 4.66 -4.25 -11.20
N ARG A 329 5.46 -3.57 -10.39
CA ARG A 329 6.66 -2.86 -10.88
C ARG A 329 7.68 -3.81 -11.50
N LEU A 330 7.97 -4.94 -10.85
CA LEU A 330 8.89 -5.96 -11.37
C LEU A 330 8.39 -6.55 -12.69
N GLU A 331 7.09 -6.82 -12.78
CA GLU A 331 6.44 -7.25 -14.03
C GLU A 331 6.59 -6.19 -15.13
N ALA A 332 6.31 -4.92 -14.83
CA ALA A 332 6.46 -3.82 -15.78
C ALA A 332 7.91 -3.67 -16.28
N GLN A 333 8.90 -3.84 -15.41
CA GLN A 333 10.32 -3.80 -15.78
C GLN A 333 10.67 -4.95 -16.72
N ARG A 334 10.27 -6.18 -16.36
CA ARG A 334 10.55 -7.40 -17.14
C ARG A 334 9.93 -7.33 -18.54
N LEU A 335 8.68 -6.84 -18.63
CA LEU A 335 7.93 -6.75 -19.89
C LEU A 335 8.25 -5.47 -20.68
N GLY A 336 9.12 -4.58 -20.18
CA GLY A 336 9.46 -3.32 -20.86
C GLY A 336 8.30 -2.31 -20.91
N LEU A 337 7.37 -2.36 -19.96
CA LEU A 337 6.15 -1.54 -19.91
C LEU A 337 6.31 -0.20 -19.18
N MET A 338 7.52 0.09 -18.67
CA MET A 338 7.78 1.25 -17.80
C MET A 338 7.38 2.59 -18.44
N GLU A 339 7.73 2.81 -19.72
CA GLU A 339 7.39 4.05 -20.43
C GLU A 339 5.89 4.11 -20.76
N SER A 340 5.27 2.99 -21.12
CA SER A 340 3.82 2.92 -21.35
C SER A 340 3.03 3.30 -20.10
N ILE A 341 3.43 2.76 -18.94
CA ILE A 341 2.80 3.10 -17.65
C ILE A 341 3.02 4.58 -17.33
N LYS A 342 4.22 5.12 -17.55
CA LYS A 342 4.49 6.55 -17.38
C LYS A 342 3.54 7.40 -18.25
N SER A 343 3.37 7.06 -19.53
CA SER A 343 2.44 7.79 -20.41
C SER A 343 0.98 7.75 -19.92
N ILE A 344 0.56 6.64 -19.31
CA ILE A 344 -0.80 6.49 -18.73
C ILE A 344 -0.97 7.41 -17.51
N VAL A 345 0.03 7.51 -16.64
CA VAL A 345 -0.09 8.24 -15.36
C VAL A 345 0.33 9.71 -15.41
N GLU A 346 1.11 10.12 -16.41
CA GLU A 346 1.58 11.50 -16.62
C GLU A 346 0.46 12.57 -16.54
N PRO A 347 -0.77 12.34 -17.06
CA PRO A 347 -1.85 13.32 -17.02
C PRO A 347 -2.51 13.53 -15.65
N TYR A 348 -2.06 12.84 -14.60
CA TYR A 348 -2.66 12.86 -13.28
C TYR A 348 -1.70 13.42 -12.23
N ASP A 349 -2.22 14.25 -11.32
CA ASP A 349 -1.50 14.61 -10.10
C ASP A 349 -1.50 13.40 -9.15
N LEU A 350 -0.45 12.60 -9.28
CA LEU A 350 -0.32 11.32 -8.60
C LEU A 350 0.98 11.26 -7.79
N VAL A 351 0.85 10.81 -6.55
CA VAL A 351 1.97 10.42 -5.68
C VAL A 351 1.66 9.09 -5.03
N GLY A 352 2.69 8.27 -4.89
CA GLY A 352 2.56 6.91 -4.46
C GLY A 352 3.91 6.22 -4.35
N PHE A 353 3.88 4.93 -4.10
CA PHE A 353 5.11 4.13 -4.04
C PHE A 353 4.86 2.66 -4.32
N SER A 354 5.96 1.96 -4.63
CA SER A 354 6.00 0.52 -4.71
C SER A 354 6.06 -0.10 -3.33
N THR A 355 5.04 -0.89 -2.96
CA THR A 355 4.83 -1.44 -1.61
C THR A 355 5.27 -2.91 -1.52
N TYR A 356 5.38 -3.45 -0.30
CA TYR A 356 5.46 -4.90 -0.06
C TYR A 356 4.11 -5.59 0.11
N GLY A 357 3.04 -4.84 -0.11
CA GLY A 357 1.66 -5.26 -0.06
C GLY A 357 0.78 -4.08 0.26
N GLU A 358 -0.51 -4.21 0.00
CA GLU A 358 -1.47 -3.12 0.10
C GLU A 358 -2.52 -3.43 1.16
N GLN A 359 -3.19 -2.39 1.64
CA GLN A 359 -4.38 -2.50 2.46
C GLN A 359 -5.56 -1.89 1.69
N CYS A 360 -6.65 -2.63 1.58
CA CYS A 360 -7.88 -2.17 0.94
C CYS A 360 -9.09 -2.79 1.63
N ASP A 361 -10.02 -1.94 2.08
CA ASP A 361 -11.24 -2.35 2.81
C ASP A 361 -10.92 -3.38 3.91
N SER A 362 -9.93 -3.02 4.73
CA SER A 362 -9.54 -3.78 5.93
C SER A 362 -8.90 -5.15 5.67
N LEU A 363 -8.50 -5.40 4.43
CA LEU A 363 -7.79 -6.61 4.03
C LEU A 363 -6.38 -6.28 3.54
N HIS A 364 -5.44 -7.14 3.91
CA HIS A 364 -4.12 -7.16 3.28
C HIS A 364 -4.19 -7.92 1.95
N VAL A 365 -3.67 -7.28 0.91
CA VAL A 365 -3.70 -7.78 -0.47
C VAL A 365 -2.33 -7.59 -1.12
N ASN A 366 -2.07 -8.35 -2.18
CA ASN A 366 -0.83 -8.27 -2.95
C ASN A 366 -1.17 -8.19 -4.44
N GLN A 367 -0.19 -7.83 -5.28
CA GLN A 367 -0.35 -7.68 -6.73
C GLN A 367 -1.51 -6.75 -7.13
N THR A 368 -1.78 -5.76 -6.30
CA THR A 368 -2.81 -4.76 -6.59
C THR A 368 -2.23 -3.35 -6.68
N LEU A 369 -2.98 -2.49 -7.35
CA LEU A 369 -2.85 -1.05 -7.24
C LEU A 369 -4.05 -0.56 -6.43
N THR A 370 -3.80 -0.05 -5.22
CA THR A 370 -4.84 0.52 -4.35
C THR A 370 -4.61 2.00 -4.14
N GLY A 371 -5.59 2.70 -3.59
CA GLY A 371 -5.38 4.09 -3.27
C GLY A 371 -6.65 4.86 -2.97
N VAL A 372 -6.48 6.17 -2.90
CA VAL A 372 -7.59 7.12 -2.74
C VAL A 372 -7.46 8.19 -3.81
N ALA A 373 -8.55 8.43 -4.52
CA ALA A 373 -8.68 9.52 -5.48
C ALA A 373 -9.61 10.59 -4.89
N ILE A 374 -9.23 11.87 -5.05
CA ILE A 374 -9.94 13.02 -4.46
C ILE A 374 -10.22 14.05 -5.57
N GLY A 375 -11.45 14.54 -5.64
CA GLY A 375 -11.89 15.58 -6.57
C GLY A 375 -12.06 16.95 -5.92
N GLN A 376 -12.72 17.86 -6.65
CA GLN A 376 -12.98 19.23 -6.20
C GLN A 376 -14.38 19.45 -5.70
#